data_AF-A0AAV2SCM8-F1
#
_entry.id   AF-A0AAV2SCM8-F1
#
_cell.length_a   1.000
_cell.length_b   1.000
_cell.length_c   1.000
_cell.angle_alpha   90.00
_cell.angle_beta   90.00
_cell.angle_gamma   90.00
#
_symmetry.space_group_name_H-M   'P 1'
#
loop_
_entity.id
_entity.type
_entity.pdbx_description
1 polymer ?
#
loop_
_entity_poly.entity_id
_entity_poly.type
_entity_poly.pdbx_seq_one_letter_code
_entity_poly.pdbx_strand_id
1 'polypeptide(L)'
;MGWLRRVLVWMAWCAAFVGSINLFLVSRAPNPYHHAEPRTPSPSTTLQYRTGSTQRVYLRGEVYSLRESNYHERKKYNRKGLSMLSEMYIHLPAIKSLYASPMPLVQNLVDNLLANVFKRRVTDDPWDVARSWATPHSLVPDNARGLGDVLAALSSAPIVAADVGYKGTQLKVTLLLKGGQRAIFKPQWYRRSELIEGEVYAGADRHNGEITAFHLSRLLGYNMVPLAVGRKVSLKHHILPVASKKLSSTFFTRRGGRTCFYGVCYYCHKDSSVCDDGHYLEGSVIYWLPSKIPLLHLPHPWARSYKKNKNSKENIEGNRYCASVKPNLPDGINHRFYD
;
A
#
# COMPACT_ATOMS: atom_id res chain seq x y z
N MET A 1 25.22 -43.18 45.59
CA MET A 1 25.46 -43.32 44.13
C MET A 1 24.20 -43.30 43.25
N GLY A 2 23.00 -43.67 43.74
CA GLY A 2 21.79 -43.74 42.88
C GLY A 2 21.20 -42.39 42.43
N TRP A 3 21.30 -41.34 43.25
CA TRP A 3 20.72 -40.03 42.94
C TRP A 3 21.45 -39.29 41.81
N LEU A 4 22.78 -39.25 41.85
CA LEU A 4 23.60 -38.66 40.77
C LEU A 4 23.33 -39.33 39.41
N ARG A 5 23.16 -40.66 39.41
CA ARG A 5 22.88 -41.42 38.18
C ARG A 5 21.51 -41.05 37.59
N ARG A 6 20.49 -40.82 38.44
CA ARG A 6 19.17 -40.38 37.98
C ARG A 6 19.21 -38.95 37.44
N VAL A 7 19.94 -38.04 38.10
CA VAL A 7 20.12 -36.65 37.63
C VAL A 7 20.82 -36.60 36.27
N LEU A 8 21.88 -37.40 36.08
CA LEU A 8 22.60 -37.48 34.80
C LEU A 8 21.73 -38.05 33.68
N VAL A 9 20.90 -39.05 33.96
CA VAL A 9 19.93 -39.58 32.97
C VAL A 9 18.89 -38.53 32.61
N TRP A 10 18.35 -37.80 33.59
CA TRP A 10 17.41 -36.71 33.34
C TRP A 10 18.02 -35.57 32.52
N MET A 11 19.26 -35.18 32.82
CA MET A 11 20.00 -34.17 32.06
C MET A 11 20.25 -34.62 30.61
N ALA A 12 20.61 -35.90 30.40
CA ALA A 12 20.80 -36.47 29.07
C ALA A 12 19.49 -36.50 28.26
N TRP A 13 18.37 -36.84 28.90
CA TRP A 13 17.04 -36.82 28.26
C TRP A 13 16.59 -35.40 27.92
N CYS A 14 16.81 -34.42 28.81
CA CYS A 14 16.51 -33.01 28.51
C CYS A 14 17.37 -32.49 27.36
N ALA A 15 18.67 -32.81 27.34
CA ALA A 15 19.56 -32.42 26.25
C ALA A 15 19.15 -33.05 24.90
N ALA A 16 18.77 -34.34 24.90
CA ALA A 16 18.27 -35.02 23.72
C ALA A 16 16.94 -34.42 23.24
N PHE A 17 16.01 -34.11 24.14
CA PHE A 17 14.72 -33.51 23.79
C PHE A 17 14.86 -32.09 23.22
N VAL A 18 15.70 -31.25 23.83
CA VAL A 18 15.99 -29.89 23.33
C VAL A 18 16.75 -29.94 22.01
N GLY A 19 17.70 -30.87 21.86
CA GLY A 19 18.41 -31.10 20.59
C GLY A 19 17.48 -31.53 19.47
N SER A 20 16.52 -32.42 19.77
CA SER A 20 15.52 -32.91 18.81
C SER A 20 14.57 -31.81 18.35
N ILE A 21 14.11 -30.94 19.26
CA ILE A 21 13.26 -29.80 18.94
C ILE A 21 14.01 -28.78 18.10
N ASN A 22 15.27 -28.48 18.43
CA ASN A 22 16.09 -27.57 17.61
C ASN A 22 16.36 -28.14 16.22
N LEU A 23 16.63 -29.44 16.08
CA LEU A 23 16.76 -30.09 14.76
C LEU A 23 15.45 -30.03 13.95
N PHE A 24 14.30 -30.21 14.62
CA PHE A 24 12.98 -30.15 14.00
C PHE A 24 12.57 -28.72 13.59
N LEU A 25 12.98 -27.71 14.37
CA LEU A 25 12.75 -26.30 14.06
C LEU A 25 13.69 -25.79 12.97
N VAL A 26 14.95 -26.24 12.94
CA VAL A 26 15.93 -25.90 11.89
C VAL A 26 15.59 -26.58 10.57
N SER A 27 15.10 -27.83 10.59
CA SER A 27 14.64 -28.54 9.38
C SER A 27 13.32 -28.01 8.80
N ARG A 28 12.58 -27.18 9.54
CA ARG A 28 11.34 -26.51 9.09
C ARG A 28 11.46 -24.99 8.96
N ALA A 29 12.63 -24.41 9.22
CA ALA A 29 12.85 -23.00 8.94
C ALA A 29 12.75 -22.79 7.42
N PRO A 30 11.79 -22.01 6.92
CA PRO A 30 11.74 -21.69 5.49
C PRO A 30 13.01 -20.93 5.15
N ASN A 31 13.79 -21.46 4.21
CA ASN A 31 14.95 -20.79 3.67
C ASN A 31 14.52 -19.40 3.13
N PRO A 32 15.02 -18.27 3.68
CA PRO A 32 14.63 -16.94 3.20
C PRO A 32 15.19 -16.64 1.80
N TYR A 33 16.01 -17.54 1.25
CA TYR A 33 16.52 -17.52 -0.11
C TYR A 33 15.95 -18.68 -0.92
N HIS A 34 14.64 -18.69 -1.16
CA HIS A 34 14.17 -19.28 -2.41
C HIS A 34 14.56 -18.31 -3.53
N HIS A 35 15.76 -18.51 -4.08
CA HIS A 35 16.00 -18.15 -5.47
C HIS A 35 14.90 -18.85 -6.27
N ALA A 36 13.99 -18.07 -6.84
CA ALA A 36 13.13 -18.59 -7.88
C ALA A 36 14.06 -19.08 -9.00
N GLU A 37 14.17 -20.39 -9.18
CA GLU A 37 14.81 -20.93 -10.37
C GLU A 37 14.12 -20.29 -11.59
N PRO A 38 14.89 -19.85 -12.62
CA PRO A 38 14.31 -19.38 -13.85
C PRO A 38 13.47 -20.51 -14.43
N ARG A 39 12.14 -20.36 -14.40
CA ARG A 39 11.25 -21.29 -15.09
C ARG A 39 11.63 -21.32 -16.55
N THR A 40 11.79 -22.51 -17.10
CA THR A 40 11.90 -22.72 -18.54
C THR A 40 10.76 -22.00 -19.25
N PRO A 41 11.02 -21.30 -20.37
CA PRO A 41 9.97 -20.63 -21.14
C PRO A 41 8.87 -21.63 -21.49
N SER A 42 7.63 -21.28 -21.21
CA SER A 42 6.49 -22.08 -21.68
C SER A 42 6.49 -22.11 -23.21
N PRO A 43 6.08 -23.23 -23.85
CA PRO A 43 6.04 -23.32 -25.30
C PRO A 43 5.12 -22.25 -25.90
N SER A 44 5.62 -21.53 -26.90
CA SER A 44 4.87 -20.52 -27.67
C SER A 44 3.61 -21.12 -28.28
N THR A 45 2.46 -20.45 -28.15
CA THR A 45 1.19 -20.82 -28.80
C THR A 45 0.91 -19.88 -29.97
N THR A 46 0.29 -20.39 -31.02
CA THR A 46 -0.12 -19.60 -32.19
C THR A 46 -1.53 -19.04 -31.96
N LEU A 47 -1.69 -17.72 -31.96
CA LEU A 47 -2.99 -17.05 -31.97
C LEU A 47 -3.40 -16.77 -33.43
N GLN A 48 -4.57 -17.26 -33.83
CA GLN A 48 -5.19 -16.94 -35.12
C GLN A 48 -6.13 -15.75 -35.00
N TYR A 49 -5.83 -14.68 -35.73
CA TYR A 49 -6.71 -13.52 -35.85
C TYR A 49 -7.80 -13.76 -36.91
N ARG A 50 -8.94 -13.07 -36.75
CA ARG A 50 -10.06 -13.10 -37.73
C ARG A 50 -9.65 -12.64 -39.13
N THR A 51 -8.51 -11.98 -39.26
CA THR A 51 -7.91 -11.47 -40.50
C THR A 51 -6.95 -12.46 -41.18
N GLY A 52 -6.83 -13.70 -40.67
CA GLY A 52 -5.99 -14.75 -41.28
C GLY A 52 -4.50 -14.66 -40.92
N SER A 53 -4.06 -13.65 -40.17
CA SER A 53 -2.69 -13.60 -39.65
C SER A 53 -2.52 -14.55 -38.47
N THR A 54 -1.43 -15.33 -38.49
CA THR A 54 -0.98 -16.19 -37.37
C THR A 54 0.21 -15.52 -36.72
N GLN A 55 0.15 -15.31 -35.40
CA GLN A 55 1.27 -14.72 -34.65
C GLN A 55 1.62 -15.62 -33.47
N ARG A 56 2.92 -15.88 -33.27
CA ARG A 56 3.44 -16.58 -32.09
C ARG A 56 3.33 -15.67 -30.89
N VAL A 57 2.61 -16.09 -29.87
CA VAL A 57 2.46 -15.35 -28.60
C VAL A 57 3.01 -16.22 -27.47
N TYR A 58 3.86 -15.62 -26.65
CA TYR A 58 4.37 -16.26 -25.43
C TYR A 58 3.28 -16.22 -24.36
N LEU A 59 2.80 -17.39 -23.95
CA LEU A 59 1.86 -17.51 -22.84
C LEU A 59 2.58 -17.95 -21.58
N ARG A 60 2.32 -17.22 -20.48
CA ARG A 60 2.67 -17.56 -19.09
C ARG A 60 4.17 -17.58 -18.78
N GLY A 61 4.62 -16.49 -18.15
CA GLY A 61 5.90 -16.48 -17.42
C GLY A 61 6.51 -15.10 -17.24
N GLU A 62 6.34 -14.20 -18.21
CA GLU A 62 7.06 -12.93 -18.23
C GLU A 62 6.17 -11.68 -18.14
N VAL A 63 4.85 -11.84 -18.23
CA VAL A 63 3.91 -10.78 -17.87
C VAL A 63 3.53 -10.99 -16.40
N TYR A 64 4.10 -10.20 -15.50
CA TYR A 64 3.50 -9.98 -14.18
C TYR A 64 2.18 -9.24 -14.38
N SER A 65 1.14 -9.92 -14.82
CA SER A 65 -0.22 -9.41 -14.74
C SER A 65 -1.21 -10.54 -14.56
N LEU A 66 -1.89 -10.48 -13.43
CA LEU A 66 -3.15 -11.15 -13.09
C LEU A 66 -3.04 -12.67 -13.10
N ARG A 67 -2.93 -13.24 -11.89
CA ARG A 67 -3.52 -14.56 -11.61
C ARG A 67 -4.91 -14.50 -12.23
N GLU A 68 -5.19 -15.33 -13.24
CA GLU A 68 -6.56 -15.58 -13.66
C GLU A 68 -7.29 -16.01 -12.39
N SER A 69 -8.14 -15.14 -11.85
CA SER A 69 -9.19 -15.59 -10.95
C SER A 69 -9.91 -16.68 -11.73
N ASN A 70 -9.93 -17.91 -11.19
CA ASN A 70 -10.63 -19.06 -11.75
C ASN A 70 -12.14 -18.80 -11.78
N TYR A 71 -12.58 -17.81 -12.54
CA TYR A 71 -13.97 -17.50 -12.75
C TYR A 71 -14.32 -17.94 -14.16
N HIS A 72 -15.12 -18.99 -14.22
CA HIS A 72 -15.69 -19.60 -15.41
C HIS A 72 -16.28 -18.54 -16.34
N GLU A 73 -15.64 -18.34 -17.50
CA GLU A 73 -16.26 -18.19 -18.82
C GLU A 73 -15.20 -17.67 -19.81
N ARG A 74 -14.71 -18.56 -20.68
CA ARG A 74 -13.89 -18.22 -21.86
C ARG A 74 -14.76 -17.53 -22.93
N LYS A 75 -15.44 -16.43 -22.60
CA LYS A 75 -16.07 -15.60 -23.62
C LYS A 75 -14.97 -14.86 -24.38
N LYS A 76 -15.00 -15.02 -25.70
CA LYS A 76 -14.06 -14.50 -26.71
C LYS A 76 -14.18 -12.97 -26.81
N TYR A 77 -13.87 -12.25 -25.74
CA TYR A 77 -13.83 -10.80 -25.73
C TYR A 77 -12.63 -10.35 -26.58
N ASN A 78 -12.87 -9.37 -27.47
CA ASN A 78 -11.81 -8.66 -28.19
C ASN A 78 -11.00 -7.84 -27.18
N ARG A 79 -10.02 -8.48 -26.53
CA ARG A 79 -9.18 -7.88 -25.50
C ARG A 79 -8.09 -7.02 -26.15
N LYS A 80 -8.49 -5.90 -26.75
CA LYS A 80 -7.58 -4.97 -27.46
C LYS A 80 -6.35 -4.59 -26.65
N GLY A 81 -6.48 -4.38 -25.33
CA GLY A 81 -5.35 -4.10 -24.45
C GLY A 81 -4.33 -5.24 -24.36
N LEU A 82 -4.78 -6.51 -24.38
CA LEU A 82 -3.86 -7.65 -24.44
C LEU A 82 -3.22 -7.81 -25.82
N SER A 83 -3.93 -7.46 -26.91
CA SER A 83 -3.35 -7.41 -28.26
C SER A 83 -2.23 -6.37 -28.32
N MET A 84 -2.50 -5.15 -27.85
CA MET A 84 -1.53 -4.07 -27.80
C MET A 84 -0.31 -4.44 -26.93
N LEU A 85 -0.53 -5.05 -25.76
CA LEU A 85 0.57 -5.53 -24.92
C LEU A 85 1.38 -6.63 -25.62
N SER A 86 0.72 -7.56 -26.32
CA SER A 86 1.38 -8.60 -27.09
C SER A 86 2.20 -8.02 -28.25
N GLU A 87 1.69 -6.99 -28.92
CA GLU A 87 2.39 -6.27 -29.99
C GLU A 87 3.62 -5.54 -29.44
N MET A 88 3.49 -4.86 -28.30
CA MET A 88 4.64 -4.25 -27.60
C MET A 88 5.67 -5.30 -27.16
N TYR A 89 5.20 -6.48 -26.73
CA TYR A 89 6.07 -7.57 -26.25
C TYR A 89 6.97 -8.15 -27.34
N ILE A 90 6.54 -8.10 -28.61
CA ILE A 90 7.37 -8.53 -29.75
C ILE A 90 8.67 -7.72 -29.83
N HIS A 91 8.64 -6.47 -29.37
CA HIS A 91 9.81 -5.61 -29.31
C HIS A 91 10.66 -5.86 -28.06
N LEU A 92 10.18 -6.63 -27.07
CA LEU A 92 10.88 -6.82 -25.80
C LEU A 92 12.26 -7.47 -25.96
N PRO A 93 12.52 -8.47 -26.82
CA PRO A 93 13.87 -8.99 -27.04
C PRO A 93 14.83 -7.92 -27.58
N ALA A 94 14.36 -7.07 -28.51
CA ALA A 94 15.16 -5.98 -29.05
C ALA A 94 15.44 -4.92 -27.96
N ILE A 95 14.43 -4.56 -27.15
CA ILE A 95 14.57 -3.67 -26.00
C ILE A 95 15.54 -4.28 -24.97
N LYS A 96 15.37 -5.54 -24.57
CA LYS A 96 16.27 -6.25 -23.64
C LYS A 96 17.70 -6.34 -24.18
N SER A 97 17.89 -6.49 -25.49
CA SER A 97 19.21 -6.46 -26.11
C SER A 97 19.83 -5.07 -26.10
N LEU A 98 19.04 -4.01 -26.31
CA LEU A 98 19.47 -2.62 -26.26
C LEU A 98 19.75 -2.15 -24.83
N TYR A 99 19.06 -2.72 -23.84
CA TYR A 99 19.14 -2.40 -22.43
C TYR A 99 19.59 -3.61 -21.59
N ALA A 100 20.55 -4.39 -22.10
CA ALA A 100 21.01 -5.64 -21.49
C ALA A 100 21.71 -5.44 -20.13
N SER A 101 22.17 -4.22 -19.86
CA SER A 101 22.64 -3.77 -18.55
C SER A 101 21.66 -2.75 -17.97
N PRO A 102 21.48 -2.70 -16.64
CA PRO A 102 20.69 -1.64 -16.03
C PRO A 102 21.20 -0.29 -16.53
N MET A 103 20.32 0.51 -17.13
CA MET A 103 20.70 1.85 -17.55
C MET A 103 21.29 2.59 -16.34
N PRO A 104 22.47 3.21 -16.46
CA PRO A 104 23.06 3.99 -15.37
C PRO A 104 22.08 5.01 -14.77
N LEU A 105 21.18 5.55 -15.60
CA LEU A 105 20.08 6.44 -15.18
C LEU A 105 19.12 5.78 -14.18
N VAL A 106 18.72 4.52 -14.43
CA VAL A 106 17.81 3.76 -13.54
C VAL A 106 18.51 3.43 -12.24
N GLN A 107 19.78 3.02 -12.30
CA GLN A 107 20.57 2.74 -11.11
C GLN A 107 20.71 4.01 -10.24
N ASN A 108 21.08 5.13 -10.85
CA ASN A 108 21.17 6.42 -10.16
C ASN A 108 19.83 6.85 -9.55
N LEU A 109 18.71 6.62 -10.25
CA LEU A 109 17.38 6.90 -9.71
C LEU A 109 17.10 6.04 -8.46
N VAL A 110 17.33 4.73 -8.55
CA VAL A 110 17.12 3.81 -7.42
C VAL A 110 18.02 4.20 -6.24
N ASP A 111 19.30 4.46 -6.48
CA ASP A 111 20.25 4.85 -5.44
C ASP A 111 19.84 6.16 -4.75
N ASN A 112 19.38 7.15 -5.52
CA ASN A 112 18.86 8.40 -4.98
C ASN A 112 17.58 8.18 -4.15
N LEU A 113 16.64 7.35 -4.63
CA LEU A 113 15.43 7.02 -3.88
C LEU A 113 15.75 6.30 -2.56
N LEU A 114 16.66 5.32 -2.60
CA LEU A 114 17.13 4.61 -1.42
C LEU A 114 17.83 5.55 -0.45
N ALA A 115 18.74 6.41 -0.93
CA ALA A 115 19.43 7.40 -0.10
C ALA A 115 18.44 8.33 0.60
N ASN A 116 17.42 8.81 -0.12
CA ASN A 116 16.38 9.68 0.46
C ASN A 116 15.60 8.98 1.57
N VAL A 117 15.26 7.69 1.43
CA VAL A 117 14.46 6.95 2.42
C VAL A 117 15.28 6.47 3.62
N PHE A 118 16.51 6.02 3.39
CA PHE A 118 17.31 5.33 4.41
C PHE A 118 18.31 6.24 5.14
N LYS A 119 18.80 7.31 4.52
CA LYS A 119 19.72 8.25 5.18
C LYS A 119 18.98 9.02 6.29
N ARG A 120 19.55 9.03 7.49
CA ARG A 120 19.02 9.70 8.69
C ARG A 120 20.01 10.74 9.22
N ARG A 121 19.57 11.55 10.18
CA ARG A 121 20.32 12.61 10.85
C ARG A 121 20.80 13.69 9.87
N VAL A 122 19.93 14.05 8.94
CA VAL A 122 20.16 15.08 7.93
C VAL A 122 19.56 16.42 8.37
N THR A 123 18.50 16.40 9.16
CA THR A 123 17.85 17.58 9.75
C THR A 123 17.45 17.32 11.20
N ASP A 124 17.49 18.36 12.03
CA ASP A 124 16.96 18.33 13.40
C ASP A 124 15.46 18.66 13.47
N ASP A 125 14.91 19.31 12.42
CA ASP A 125 13.47 19.56 12.26
C ASP A 125 12.94 18.87 10.99
N PRO A 126 12.50 17.60 11.10
CA PRO A 126 11.91 16.89 9.97
C PRO A 126 10.57 17.49 9.50
N TRP A 127 9.84 18.17 10.38
CA TRP A 127 8.53 18.72 10.05
C TRP A 127 8.67 19.97 9.19
N ASP A 128 9.66 20.80 9.49
CA ASP A 128 9.94 21.99 8.68
C ASP A 128 10.39 21.63 7.27
N VAL A 129 11.28 20.65 7.16
CA VAL A 129 11.72 20.09 5.87
C VAL A 129 10.51 19.61 5.06
N ALA A 130 9.61 18.82 5.65
CA ALA A 130 8.41 18.33 4.96
C ALA A 130 7.45 19.46 4.55
N ARG A 131 7.27 20.49 5.39
CA ARG A 131 6.44 21.67 5.04
C ARG A 131 7.06 22.49 3.90
N SER A 132 8.40 22.60 3.87
CA SER A 132 9.11 23.38 2.87
C SER A 132 8.92 22.82 1.46
N TRP A 133 8.88 21.49 1.33
CA TRP A 133 8.73 20.78 0.05
C TRP A 133 7.39 20.95 -0.64
N ALA A 134 6.31 21.03 0.14
CA ALA A 134 4.98 21.00 -0.43
C ALA A 134 4.71 22.24 -1.28
N THR A 135 4.32 21.99 -2.53
CA THR A 135 3.85 22.96 -3.52
C THR A 135 2.57 22.41 -4.18
N PRO A 136 1.82 23.22 -4.94
CA PRO A 136 0.65 22.75 -5.68
C PRO A 136 0.94 21.66 -6.74
N HIS A 137 2.19 21.51 -7.19
CA HIS A 137 2.57 20.57 -8.25
C HIS A 137 3.51 19.45 -7.80
N SER A 138 3.96 19.47 -6.55
CA SER A 138 4.76 18.41 -5.96
C SER A 138 4.69 18.49 -4.44
N LEU A 139 4.44 17.36 -3.79
CA LEU A 139 4.45 17.26 -2.33
C LEU A 139 5.83 16.84 -1.80
N VAL A 140 6.64 16.17 -2.63
CA VAL A 140 7.96 15.66 -2.28
C VAL A 140 8.91 15.83 -3.48
N PRO A 141 9.99 16.63 -3.41
CA PRO A 141 10.88 16.85 -4.53
C PRO A 141 11.64 15.58 -4.91
N ASP A 142 12.09 15.43 -6.17
CA ASP A 142 12.83 14.24 -6.63
C ASP A 142 14.00 13.90 -5.71
N ASN A 143 14.84 14.90 -5.40
CA ASN A 143 15.86 14.81 -4.38
C ASN A 143 15.33 15.26 -3.01
N ALA A 144 14.67 14.35 -2.30
CA ALA A 144 14.06 14.59 -0.99
C ALA A 144 15.07 14.42 0.16
N ARG A 145 16.11 15.25 0.18
CA ARG A 145 17.12 15.23 1.24
C ARG A 145 16.48 15.44 2.61
N GLY A 146 16.57 14.45 3.50
CA GLY A 146 15.94 14.47 4.83
C GLY A 146 14.63 13.69 4.91
N LEU A 147 14.16 13.09 3.80
CA LEU A 147 12.96 12.25 3.78
C LEU A 147 13.03 11.11 4.79
N GLY A 148 14.20 10.49 4.94
CA GLY A 148 14.43 9.50 5.97
C GLY A 148 14.06 10.03 7.35
N ASP A 149 14.55 11.20 7.75
CA ASP A 149 14.20 11.79 9.06
C ASP A 149 12.71 12.04 9.23
N VAL A 150 12.03 12.53 8.18
CA VAL A 150 10.57 12.72 8.19
C VAL A 150 9.82 11.41 8.37
N LEU A 151 10.21 10.36 7.63
CA LEU A 151 9.59 9.03 7.75
C LEU A 151 9.87 8.40 9.11
N ALA A 152 11.06 8.62 9.71
CA ALA A 152 11.33 8.21 11.11
C ALA A 152 10.35 8.89 12.03
N ALA A 153 10.30 10.22 11.96
CA ALA A 153 9.51 11.01 12.87
C ALA A 153 8.03 10.64 12.77
N LEU A 154 7.49 10.40 11.57
CA LEU A 154 6.11 9.91 11.41
C LEU A 154 5.89 8.54 12.08
N SER A 155 6.88 7.64 11.96
CA SER A 155 6.80 6.29 12.51
C SER A 155 6.97 6.23 14.04
N SER A 156 7.69 7.17 14.66
CA SER A 156 8.12 7.03 16.06
C SER A 156 7.84 8.22 16.97
N ALA A 157 7.59 9.43 16.43
CA ALA A 157 7.39 10.61 17.27
C ALA A 157 6.21 10.40 18.24
N PRO A 158 6.35 10.80 19.52
CA PRO A 158 5.28 10.65 20.51
C PRO A 158 3.98 11.27 20.02
N ILE A 159 2.88 10.57 20.26
CA ILE A 159 1.52 11.08 20.00
C ILE A 159 1.13 11.89 21.23
N VAL A 160 0.87 13.18 21.05
CA VAL A 160 0.56 14.10 22.16
C VAL A 160 -0.93 14.47 22.23
N ALA A 161 -1.67 14.26 21.14
CA ALA A 161 -3.13 14.33 21.12
C ALA A 161 -3.70 13.40 20.04
N ALA A 162 -4.89 12.85 20.28
CA ALA A 162 -5.63 12.05 19.32
C ALA A 162 -7.11 12.43 19.33
N ASP A 163 -7.73 12.53 18.15
CA ASP A 163 -9.15 12.83 18.02
C ASP A 163 -9.77 12.05 16.85
N VAL A 164 -11.10 12.03 16.77
CA VAL A 164 -11.82 11.46 15.64
C VAL A 164 -11.44 12.17 14.33
N GLY A 165 -11.55 11.47 13.21
CA GLY A 165 -11.36 12.07 11.90
C GLY A 165 -12.33 13.24 11.66
N TYR A 166 -11.85 14.32 11.02
CA TYR A 166 -12.64 15.54 10.79
C TYR A 166 -13.85 15.34 9.86
N LYS A 167 -13.85 14.32 8.98
CA LYS A 167 -14.86 14.03 7.95
C LYS A 167 -14.59 12.68 7.28
N GLY A 168 -15.60 12.04 6.68
CA GLY A 168 -15.45 10.84 5.85
C GLY A 168 -16.27 9.65 6.35
N THR A 169 -16.35 8.61 5.53
CA THR A 169 -17.19 7.43 5.81
C THR A 169 -16.45 6.32 6.54
N GLN A 170 -15.12 6.28 6.44
CA GLN A 170 -14.25 5.23 6.96
C GLN A 170 -13.56 5.61 8.27
N LEU A 171 -13.19 4.61 9.07
CA LEU A 171 -12.50 4.79 10.34
C LEU A 171 -11.10 5.39 10.15
N LYS A 172 -10.85 6.52 10.82
CA LYS A 172 -9.54 7.15 10.92
C LYS A 172 -9.44 8.02 12.18
N VAL A 173 -8.23 8.22 12.65
CA VAL A 173 -7.91 9.03 13.83
C VAL A 173 -7.00 10.18 13.41
N THR A 174 -7.30 11.39 13.85
CA THR A 174 -6.41 12.54 13.71
C THR A 174 -5.41 12.49 14.86
N LEU A 175 -4.11 12.55 14.55
CA LEU A 175 -3.03 12.58 15.52
C LEU A 175 -2.33 13.95 15.51
N LEU A 176 -1.91 14.41 16.68
CA LEU A 176 -0.88 15.43 16.83
C LEU A 176 0.39 14.75 17.33
N LEU A 177 1.46 14.85 16.56
CA LEU A 177 2.78 14.33 16.92
C LEU A 177 3.58 15.41 17.64
N LYS A 178 4.51 14.99 18.52
CA LYS A 178 5.48 15.89 19.15
C LYS A 178 6.21 16.71 18.08
N GLY A 179 6.33 18.02 18.30
CA GLY A 179 6.80 18.97 17.29
C GLY A 179 5.67 19.59 16.45
N GLY A 180 4.40 19.38 16.84
CA GLY A 180 3.25 20.12 16.28
C GLY A 180 2.72 19.58 14.95
N GLN A 181 3.31 18.51 14.42
CA GLN A 181 2.87 17.94 13.14
C GLN A 181 1.57 17.15 13.30
N ARG A 182 0.55 17.50 12.51
CA ARG A 182 -0.68 16.72 12.41
C ARG A 182 -0.48 15.53 11.46
N ALA A 183 -1.18 14.43 11.73
CA ALA A 183 -1.20 13.27 10.86
C ALA A 183 -2.54 12.54 10.94
N ILE A 184 -2.82 11.68 9.96
CA ILE A 184 -3.96 10.77 9.96
C ILE A 184 -3.45 9.36 10.23
N PHE A 185 -4.04 8.68 11.21
CA PHE A 185 -3.84 7.26 11.43
C PHE A 185 -5.01 6.46 10.84
N LYS A 186 -4.71 5.58 9.89
CA LYS A 186 -5.65 4.59 9.37
C LYS A 186 -5.26 3.21 9.88
N PRO A 187 -6.10 2.55 10.72
CA PRO A 187 -5.75 1.26 11.29
C PRO A 187 -5.79 0.14 10.27
N GLN A 188 -5.04 -0.94 10.52
CA GLN A 188 -5.15 -2.17 9.77
C GLN A 188 -6.50 -2.85 10.04
N TRP A 189 -7.28 -3.02 8.98
CA TRP A 189 -8.53 -3.79 9.00
C TRP A 189 -8.32 -5.26 8.62
N TYR A 190 -7.47 -5.49 7.63
CA TYR A 190 -7.36 -6.78 6.95
C TYR A 190 -5.93 -7.33 6.99
N ARG A 191 -5.79 -8.65 6.84
CA ARG A 191 -4.49 -9.26 6.55
C ARG A 191 -4.02 -8.85 5.16
N ARG A 192 -2.70 -8.90 4.91
CA ARG A 192 -2.13 -8.53 3.60
C ARG A 192 -2.65 -9.39 2.44
N SER A 193 -2.97 -10.66 2.73
CA SER A 193 -3.49 -11.63 1.77
C SER A 193 -5.00 -11.53 1.52
N GLU A 194 -5.70 -10.66 2.25
CA GLU A 194 -7.15 -10.54 2.12
C GLU A 194 -7.53 -10.12 0.70
N LEU A 195 -8.60 -10.72 0.16
CA LEU A 195 -9.20 -10.32 -1.11
C LEU A 195 -10.50 -9.57 -0.80
N ILE A 196 -10.66 -8.34 -1.32
CA ILE A 196 -11.96 -7.66 -1.24
C ILE A 196 -12.78 -8.11 -2.43
N GLU A 197 -13.91 -8.76 -2.13
CA GLU A 197 -14.91 -9.16 -3.11
C GLU A 197 -16.14 -8.25 -3.04
N GLY A 198 -17.00 -8.34 -4.05
CA GLY A 198 -18.23 -7.56 -4.15
C GLY A 198 -18.07 -6.31 -5.02
N GLU A 199 -18.77 -5.23 -4.64
CA GLU A 199 -18.73 -3.96 -5.36
C GLU A 199 -17.31 -3.37 -5.38
N VAL A 200 -16.97 -2.63 -6.44
CA VAL A 200 -15.63 -2.00 -6.59
C VAL A 200 -15.24 -1.00 -5.50
N TYR A 201 -16.22 -0.55 -4.71
CA TYR A 201 -16.05 0.37 -3.57
C TYR A 201 -16.33 -0.30 -2.22
N ALA A 202 -16.41 -1.64 -2.20
CA ALA A 202 -16.59 -2.41 -0.98
C ALA A 202 -15.32 -2.42 -0.12
N GLY A 203 -15.51 -2.74 1.16
CA GLY A 203 -14.44 -2.87 2.14
C GLY A 203 -14.06 -1.56 2.84
N ALA A 204 -13.26 -1.70 3.89
CA ALA A 204 -12.64 -0.60 4.61
C ALA A 204 -11.33 -0.17 3.94
N ASP A 205 -10.88 1.05 4.25
CA ASP A 205 -9.59 1.55 3.78
C ASP A 205 -8.45 0.61 4.20
N ARG A 206 -7.63 0.21 3.23
CA ARG A 206 -6.43 -0.61 3.47
C ARG A 206 -5.25 0.30 3.78
N HIS A 207 -4.81 0.32 5.05
CA HIS A 207 -3.71 1.17 5.50
C HIS A 207 -2.41 0.97 4.69
N ASN A 208 -2.12 -0.26 4.30
CA ASN A 208 -0.94 -0.59 3.48
C ASN A 208 -1.05 -0.05 2.05
N GLY A 209 -2.26 0.17 1.53
CA GLY A 209 -2.48 0.81 0.23
C GLY A 209 -1.95 2.25 0.21
N GLU A 210 -2.12 2.99 1.31
CA GLU A 210 -1.60 4.35 1.46
C GLU A 210 -0.07 4.40 1.40
N ILE A 211 0.58 3.45 2.09
CA ILE A 211 2.05 3.33 2.11
C ILE A 211 2.56 2.98 0.71
N THR A 212 1.94 2.00 0.05
CA THR A 212 2.32 1.59 -1.30
C THR A 212 2.12 2.73 -2.29
N ALA A 213 1.00 3.46 -2.23
CA ALA A 213 0.71 4.57 -3.13
C ALA A 213 1.77 5.68 -3.02
N PHE A 214 2.18 6.02 -1.79
CA PHE A 214 3.26 6.98 -1.55
C PHE A 214 4.58 6.55 -2.22
N HIS A 215 5.04 5.33 -1.94
CA HIS A 215 6.31 4.85 -2.51
C HIS A 215 6.25 4.64 -4.03
N LEU A 216 5.11 4.18 -4.56
CA LEU A 216 4.91 4.03 -6.00
C LEU A 216 4.89 5.38 -6.72
N SER A 217 4.27 6.40 -6.13
CA SER A 217 4.28 7.76 -6.68
C SER A 217 5.69 8.33 -6.83
N ARG A 218 6.58 8.04 -5.86
CA ARG A 218 8.00 8.39 -5.92
C ARG A 218 8.74 7.66 -7.04
N LEU A 219 8.50 6.35 -7.16
CA LEU A 219 9.13 5.52 -8.19
C LEU A 219 8.74 5.97 -9.61
N LEU A 220 7.49 6.40 -9.80
CA LEU A 220 6.95 6.86 -11.07
C LEU A 220 7.22 8.35 -11.35
N GLY A 221 7.84 9.08 -10.41
CA GLY A 221 8.12 10.52 -10.56
C GLY A 221 6.90 11.43 -10.44
N TYR A 222 5.74 10.93 -10.00
CA TYR A 222 4.54 11.75 -9.83
C TYR A 222 4.63 12.68 -8.62
N ASN A 223 5.22 12.22 -7.52
CA ASN A 223 5.50 13.05 -6.33
C ASN A 223 4.32 13.83 -5.71
N MET A 224 3.07 13.45 -6.02
CA MET A 224 1.84 14.14 -5.60
C MET A 224 1.06 13.41 -4.50
N VAL A 225 1.62 12.34 -3.94
CA VAL A 225 1.01 11.58 -2.85
C VAL A 225 1.57 12.04 -1.49
N PRO A 226 0.72 12.33 -0.49
CA PRO A 226 1.20 12.67 0.85
C PRO A 226 2.10 11.59 1.43
N LEU A 227 3.07 12.00 2.26
CA LEU A 227 3.97 11.07 2.95
C LEU A 227 3.15 10.08 3.80
N ALA A 228 3.41 8.78 3.66
CA ALA A 228 2.75 7.73 4.41
C ALA A 228 3.75 6.67 4.89
N VAL A 229 3.67 6.30 6.17
CA VAL A 229 4.53 5.27 6.77
C VAL A 229 3.72 4.28 7.60
N GLY A 230 4.21 3.05 7.73
CA GLY A 230 3.66 2.08 8.68
C GLY A 230 4.05 2.43 10.13
N ARG A 231 3.11 2.27 11.06
CA ARG A 231 3.36 2.43 12.50
C ARG A 231 2.57 1.40 13.30
N LYS A 232 3.23 0.79 14.28
CA LYS A 232 2.58 0.00 15.33
C LYS A 232 2.31 0.90 16.53
N VAL A 233 1.07 0.92 17.00
CA VAL A 233 0.61 1.84 18.05
C VAL A 233 -0.04 1.04 19.17
N SER A 234 0.40 1.25 20.41
CA SER A 234 -0.33 0.71 21.56
C SER A 234 -1.58 1.56 21.79
N LEU A 235 -2.76 0.96 21.61
CA LEU A 235 -4.02 1.67 21.83
C LEU A 235 -4.16 2.17 23.27
N LYS A 236 -3.79 1.33 24.23
CA LYS A 236 -3.85 1.62 25.67
C LYS A 236 -2.83 2.67 26.12
N HIS A 237 -1.62 2.64 25.59
CA HIS A 237 -0.52 3.48 26.09
C HIS A 237 -0.23 4.72 25.23
N HIS A 238 -0.51 4.70 23.93
CA HIS A 238 -0.18 5.80 23.03
C HIS A 238 -1.40 6.61 22.58
N ILE A 239 -2.59 6.03 22.50
CA ILE A 239 -3.79 6.72 21.99
C ILE A 239 -4.74 7.10 23.11
N LEU A 240 -5.24 6.12 23.87
CA LEU A 240 -6.29 6.32 24.86
C LEU A 240 -5.97 7.43 25.89
N PRO A 241 -4.73 7.59 26.42
CA PRO A 241 -4.41 8.62 27.40
C PRO A 241 -4.44 10.05 26.85
N VAL A 242 -4.29 10.21 25.54
CA VAL A 242 -4.23 11.52 24.85
C VAL A 242 -5.43 11.73 23.92
N ALA A 243 -6.42 10.85 24.01
CA ALA A 243 -7.61 10.87 23.17
C ALA A 243 -8.63 11.90 23.67
N SER A 244 -9.30 12.59 22.75
CA SER A 244 -10.49 13.37 23.07
C SER A 244 -11.58 12.49 23.72
N LYS A 245 -12.48 13.09 24.49
CA LYS A 245 -13.62 12.38 25.10
C LYS A 245 -14.45 11.62 24.07
N LYS A 246 -14.61 12.20 22.88
CA LYS A 246 -15.38 11.62 21.77
C LYS A 246 -14.70 10.38 21.18
N LEU A 247 -13.37 10.38 21.09
CA LEU A 247 -12.63 9.21 20.63
C LEU A 247 -12.56 8.14 21.72
N SER A 248 -12.22 8.52 22.95
CA SER A 248 -12.03 7.59 24.07
C SER A 248 -13.32 6.85 24.46
N SER A 249 -14.50 7.46 24.30
CA SER A 249 -15.79 6.79 24.53
C SER A 249 -16.07 5.63 23.58
N THR A 250 -15.29 5.48 22.50
CA THR A 250 -15.44 4.38 21.52
C THR A 250 -14.54 3.18 21.80
N PHE A 251 -13.70 3.27 22.84
CA PHE A 251 -12.79 2.21 23.24
C PHE A 251 -13.50 1.19 24.13
N PHE A 252 -13.14 -0.08 23.97
CA PHE A 252 -13.60 -1.16 24.82
C PHE A 252 -12.62 -2.33 24.80
N THR A 253 -12.70 -3.20 25.79
CA THR A 253 -11.87 -4.41 25.87
C THR A 253 -12.71 -5.61 25.44
N ARG A 254 -12.21 -6.42 24.50
CA ARG A 254 -12.86 -7.70 24.12
C ARG A 254 -12.43 -8.83 25.06
N ARG A 255 -13.19 -9.93 25.07
CA ARG A 255 -12.76 -11.19 25.70
C ARG A 255 -11.37 -11.57 25.17
N GLY A 256 -10.43 -11.83 26.07
CA GLY A 256 -9.01 -12.02 25.74
C GLY A 256 -8.10 -10.80 25.97
N GLY A 257 -8.62 -9.70 26.54
CA GLY A 257 -7.81 -8.58 27.01
C GLY A 257 -7.34 -7.60 25.92
N ARG A 258 -7.74 -7.80 24.67
CA ARG A 258 -7.41 -6.91 23.55
C ARG A 258 -8.17 -5.59 23.64
N THR A 259 -7.46 -4.50 23.41
CA THR A 259 -8.07 -3.17 23.31
C THR A 259 -8.61 -2.98 21.91
N CYS A 260 -9.86 -2.53 21.79
CA CYS A 260 -10.50 -2.26 20.53
C CYS A 260 -11.11 -0.86 20.54
N PHE A 261 -11.31 -0.29 19.35
CA PHE A 261 -12.11 0.92 19.18
C PHE A 261 -12.82 0.89 17.83
N TYR A 262 -13.95 1.57 17.75
CA TYR A 262 -14.72 1.72 16.50
C TYR A 262 -14.72 3.15 15.97
N GLY A 263 -14.29 4.14 16.76
CA GLY A 263 -14.23 5.55 16.34
C GLY A 263 -15.59 6.16 15.99
N VAL A 264 -15.58 7.27 15.26
CA VAL A 264 -16.81 7.99 14.84
C VAL A 264 -16.70 8.32 13.35
N CYS A 265 -17.54 7.67 12.55
CA CYS A 265 -17.65 7.83 11.10
C CYS A 265 -18.97 7.21 10.61
N TYR A 266 -19.31 7.36 9.33
CA TYR A 266 -20.57 6.86 8.77
C TYR A 266 -20.76 5.34 8.92
N TYR A 267 -19.69 4.54 8.73
CA TYR A 267 -19.74 3.08 8.87
C TYR A 267 -19.19 2.56 10.23
N CYS A 268 -18.96 3.44 11.20
CA CYS A 268 -18.32 3.10 12.45
C CYS A 268 -19.35 2.61 13.49
N HIS A 269 -19.29 1.34 13.83
CA HIS A 269 -20.12 0.70 14.85
C HIS A 269 -19.28 -0.23 15.72
N LYS A 270 -19.74 -0.53 16.93
CA LYS A 270 -19.01 -1.41 17.87
C LYS A 270 -18.70 -2.79 17.26
N ASP A 271 -19.60 -3.33 16.43
CA ASP A 271 -19.41 -4.60 15.73
C ASP A 271 -18.38 -4.51 14.59
N SER A 272 -18.19 -3.32 14.03
CA SER A 272 -17.17 -2.97 13.04
C SER A 272 -16.01 -2.23 13.69
N SER A 273 -15.33 -2.90 14.63
CA SER A 273 -14.19 -2.37 15.38
C SER A 273 -12.87 -3.00 14.95
N VAL A 274 -11.79 -2.25 15.15
CA VAL A 274 -10.42 -2.76 15.04
C VAL A 274 -9.84 -2.97 16.44
N CYS A 275 -9.00 -3.98 16.58
CA CYS A 275 -8.39 -4.37 17.85
C CYS A 275 -6.88 -4.53 17.70
N ASP A 276 -6.14 -4.26 18.77
CA ASP A 276 -4.72 -4.61 18.83
C ASP A 276 -4.48 -6.15 18.74
N ASP A 277 -3.24 -6.52 18.48
CA ASP A 277 -2.78 -7.91 18.47
C ASP A 277 -2.50 -8.47 19.89
N GLY A 278 -2.84 -7.72 20.94
CA GLY A 278 -2.45 -7.95 22.34
C GLY A 278 -1.45 -6.91 22.84
N HIS A 279 -0.70 -6.27 21.95
CA HIS A 279 0.25 -5.21 22.30
C HIS A 279 0.07 -3.96 21.44
N TYR A 280 -0.06 -4.15 20.13
CA TYR A 280 -0.05 -3.07 19.16
C TYR A 280 -1.13 -3.26 18.09
N LEU A 281 -1.65 -2.14 17.60
CA LEU A 281 -2.41 -2.08 16.37
C LEU A 281 -1.50 -1.46 15.30
N GLU A 282 -1.30 -2.18 14.20
CA GLU A 282 -0.64 -1.63 13.02
C GLU A 282 -1.59 -0.69 12.27
N GLY A 283 -1.02 0.35 11.65
CA GLY A 283 -1.73 1.22 10.72
C GLY A 283 -0.78 2.07 9.91
N SER A 284 -1.33 2.90 9.03
CA SER A 284 -0.56 3.92 8.31
C SER A 284 -0.72 5.26 9.00
N VAL A 285 0.38 6.00 9.10
CA VAL A 285 0.41 7.40 9.52
C VAL A 285 0.69 8.24 8.28
N ILE A 286 -0.26 9.09 7.93
CA ILE A 286 -0.25 9.94 6.73
C ILE A 286 -0.04 11.38 7.17
N TYR A 287 0.99 12.02 6.62
CA TYR A 287 1.33 13.40 6.94
C TYR A 287 0.21 14.36 6.53
N TRP A 288 -0.16 15.27 7.44
CA TRP A 288 -1.17 16.29 7.15
C TRP A 288 -0.59 17.39 6.27
N LEU A 289 -1.27 17.70 5.17
CA LEU A 289 -0.81 18.73 4.23
C LEU A 289 -0.66 20.09 4.91
N PRO A 290 0.39 20.87 4.57
CA PRO A 290 0.54 22.23 5.10
C PRO A 290 -0.63 23.13 4.72
N SER A 291 -1.04 24.01 5.62
CA SER A 291 -2.18 24.93 5.40
C SER A 291 -1.99 25.90 4.22
N LYS A 292 -0.73 26.14 3.82
CA LYS A 292 -0.39 26.94 2.64
C LYS A 292 -0.80 26.31 1.31
N ILE A 293 -1.14 25.01 1.28
CA ILE A 293 -1.57 24.31 0.07
C ILE A 293 -3.10 24.45 -0.06
N PRO A 294 -3.60 25.24 -1.02
CA PRO A 294 -5.03 25.34 -1.25
C PRO A 294 -5.56 24.01 -1.80
N LEU A 295 -6.69 23.54 -1.28
CA LEU A 295 -7.35 22.32 -1.75
C LEU A 295 -8.67 22.67 -2.43
N LEU A 296 -8.82 22.17 -3.66
CA LEU A 296 -10.04 22.32 -4.44
C LEU A 296 -10.72 20.96 -4.58
N HIS A 297 -12.02 20.90 -4.33
CA HIS A 297 -12.80 19.67 -4.47
C HIS A 297 -13.64 19.74 -5.75
N LEU A 298 -13.25 18.95 -6.77
CA LEU A 298 -13.96 18.87 -8.04
C LEU A 298 -14.43 17.43 -8.30
N PRO A 299 -15.65 17.22 -8.82
CA PRO A 299 -16.07 15.92 -9.28
C PRO A 299 -15.13 15.36 -10.35
N HIS A 300 -14.80 14.07 -10.24
CA HIS A 300 -14.01 13.38 -11.26
C HIS A 300 -14.90 13.06 -12.47
N PRO A 301 -14.49 13.39 -13.73
CA PRO A 301 -15.33 13.12 -14.90
C PRO A 301 -15.63 11.63 -15.08
N TRP A 302 -14.70 10.74 -14.73
CA TRP A 302 -14.91 9.28 -14.69
C TRP A 302 -15.46 8.75 -13.36
N ALA A 303 -16.15 9.59 -12.57
CA ALA A 303 -16.80 9.11 -11.35
C ALA A 303 -17.85 8.03 -11.68
N ARG A 304 -17.88 6.98 -10.85
CA ARG A 304 -18.86 5.90 -10.94
C ARG A 304 -20.23 6.38 -10.47
N SER A 305 -21.27 5.61 -10.81
CA SER A 305 -22.64 5.89 -10.36
C SER A 305 -22.88 5.58 -8.88
N TYR A 306 -22.09 4.66 -8.30
CA TYR A 306 -22.21 4.14 -6.93
C TYR A 306 -23.63 3.67 -6.56
N LYS A 307 -24.43 3.28 -7.56
CA LYS A 307 -25.78 2.75 -7.40
C LYS A 307 -25.89 1.42 -8.13
N LYS A 308 -26.44 0.42 -7.44
CA LYS A 308 -26.79 -0.85 -8.07
C LYS A 308 -27.70 -0.58 -9.26
N ASN A 309 -27.43 -1.25 -10.38
CA ASN A 309 -28.19 -1.15 -11.64
C ASN A 309 -28.18 0.23 -12.33
N LYS A 310 -27.24 1.12 -12.01
CA LYS A 310 -27.04 2.36 -12.76
C LYS A 310 -25.67 2.37 -13.42
N ASN A 311 -25.64 2.48 -14.75
CA ASN A 311 -24.40 2.64 -15.49
C ASN A 311 -23.85 4.07 -15.33
N SER A 312 -22.51 4.22 -15.32
CA SER A 312 -21.86 5.53 -15.44
C SER A 312 -22.09 6.12 -16.83
N LYS A 313 -21.91 7.44 -16.99
CA LYS A 313 -21.98 8.10 -18.30
C LYS A 313 -20.97 7.50 -19.29
N GLU A 314 -19.75 7.23 -18.82
CA GLU A 314 -18.72 6.53 -19.59
C GLU A 314 -19.22 5.16 -20.11
N ASN A 315 -19.85 4.35 -19.26
CA ASN A 315 -20.36 3.03 -19.69
C ASN A 315 -21.46 3.15 -20.75
N ILE A 316 -22.18 4.28 -20.79
CA ILE A 316 -23.25 4.55 -21.76
C ILE A 316 -22.66 5.11 -23.07
N GLU A 317 -21.77 6.10 -22.99
CA GLU A 317 -21.19 6.81 -24.15
C GLU A 317 -19.97 6.09 -24.76
N GLY A 318 -19.38 5.14 -24.03
CA GLY A 318 -18.24 4.33 -24.46
C GLY A 318 -17.07 5.18 -24.94
N ASN A 319 -16.51 4.83 -26.10
CA ASN A 319 -15.33 5.49 -26.67
C ASN A 319 -15.52 6.99 -26.98
N ARG A 320 -16.76 7.50 -27.00
CA ARG A 320 -17.04 8.93 -27.27
C ARG A 320 -16.94 9.80 -26.02
N TYR A 321 -16.95 9.20 -24.83
CA TYR A 321 -16.98 9.94 -23.56
C TYR A 321 -15.75 10.85 -23.38
N CYS A 322 -14.56 10.39 -23.77
CA CYS A 322 -13.35 11.19 -23.63
C CYS A 322 -13.42 12.52 -24.42
N ALA A 323 -14.02 12.49 -25.61
CA ALA A 323 -14.21 13.67 -26.44
C ALA A 323 -15.23 14.67 -25.84
N SER A 324 -16.20 14.18 -25.07
CA SER A 324 -17.17 15.04 -24.37
C SER A 324 -16.61 15.62 -23.07
N VAL A 325 -15.60 15.00 -22.45
CA VAL A 325 -14.98 15.51 -21.22
C VAL A 325 -14.05 16.70 -21.48
N LYS A 326 -13.16 16.59 -22.47
CA LYS A 326 -12.10 17.60 -22.73
C LYS A 326 -12.61 19.05 -22.83
N PRO A 327 -13.69 19.37 -23.58
CA PRO A 327 -14.18 20.75 -23.67
C PRO A 327 -14.95 21.21 -22.43
N ASN A 328 -15.34 20.31 -21.52
CA ASN A 328 -16.14 20.61 -20.33
C ASN A 328 -15.30 20.67 -19.05
N LEU A 329 -13.97 20.62 -19.16
CA LEU A 329 -13.09 20.85 -18.02
C LEU A 329 -13.05 22.35 -17.68
N PRO A 330 -13.01 22.74 -16.39
CA PRO A 330 -12.94 24.13 -15.98
C PRO A 330 -11.73 24.85 -16.61
N ASP A 331 -11.98 26.06 -17.10
CA ASP A 331 -10.95 26.94 -17.65
C ASP A 331 -9.86 27.25 -16.60
N GLY A 332 -8.62 27.42 -17.05
CA GLY A 332 -7.49 27.82 -16.20
C GLY A 332 -6.71 26.67 -15.55
N ILE A 333 -7.06 25.40 -15.81
CA ILE A 333 -6.27 24.24 -15.39
C ILE A 333 -5.87 23.43 -16.63
N ASN A 334 -5.02 24.02 -17.48
CA ASN A 334 -4.64 23.46 -18.80
C ASN A 334 -4.02 22.05 -18.74
N HIS A 335 -3.57 21.60 -17.56
CA HIS A 335 -2.99 20.28 -17.34
C HIS A 335 -3.95 19.25 -16.74
N ARG A 336 -5.17 19.65 -16.33
CA ARG A 336 -6.13 18.77 -15.63
C ARG A 336 -6.55 17.52 -16.39
N PHE A 337 -6.50 17.57 -17.71
CA PHE A 337 -6.82 16.40 -18.53
C PHE A 337 -5.69 15.36 -18.51
N TYR A 338 -4.45 15.80 -18.31
CA TYR A 338 -3.26 14.96 -18.23
C TYR A 338 -2.98 14.45 -16.81
N ASP A 339 -3.38 15.23 -15.80
CA ASP A 339 -3.39 14.84 -14.38
C ASP A 339 -4.41 13.73 -14.08
#